data_AF-A0A4S4LSW2-F1
#
_entry.id   AF-A0A4S4LSW2-F1
#
_cell.length_a   1.000
_cell.length_b   1.000
_cell.length_c   1.000
_cell.angle_alpha   90.00
_cell.angle_beta   90.00
_cell.angle_gamma   90.00
#
_symmetry.space_group_name_H-M   'P 1'
#
loop_
_entity.id
_entity.type
_entity.pdbx_description
1 polymer ?
#
loop_
_entity_poly.entity_id
_entity_poly.type
_entity_poly.pdbx_seq_one_letter_code
_entity_poly.pdbx_strand_id
1 'polypeptide(L)'
;MGCLLYFAATGTHPLVPLDITEATYLLPPPSSFLSSTDLIACHAIALQKCKSDLASLHSKVYEARIQAAINAIEKSLNRKMRPRYTGPLIVISRNCGGAYILCKLDGSIYDCPITAFRVIPYFARQSIPLFDLDKLLNISAQYLQELKASPTADPEALDDDLMTSQDEDLD
;
A
#
# COMPACT_ATOMS: atom_id res chain seq x y z
N MET A 1 -8.47 18.01 -32.05
CA MET A 1 -9.87 17.64 -31.77
C MET A 1 -10.43 16.87 -32.94
N GLY A 2 -10.09 15.58 -33.04
CA GLY A 2 -10.62 14.70 -34.09
C GLY A 2 -11.63 13.76 -33.46
N CYS A 3 -12.92 14.05 -33.59
CA CYS A 3 -13.95 13.10 -33.20
C CYS A 3 -14.02 11.99 -34.26
N LEU A 4 -14.04 10.73 -33.84
CA LEU A 4 -14.28 9.59 -34.72
C LEU A 4 -15.61 9.77 -35.48
N LEU A 5 -15.60 9.50 -36.79
CA LEU A 5 -16.75 9.73 -37.71
C LEU A 5 -18.07 9.14 -37.18
N TYR A 6 -18.02 8.04 -36.45
CA TYR A 6 -19.17 7.40 -35.81
C TYR A 6 -19.81 8.24 -34.70
N PHE A 7 -18.99 8.86 -33.84
CA PHE A 7 -19.46 9.73 -32.76
C PHE A 7 -20.13 10.99 -33.31
N ALA A 8 -19.56 11.56 -34.38
CA ALA A 8 -20.17 12.70 -35.06
C ALA A 8 -21.55 12.37 -35.68
N ALA A 9 -21.76 11.12 -36.09
CA ALA A 9 -23.01 10.69 -36.71
C ALA A 9 -24.08 10.23 -35.70
N THR A 10 -23.69 9.64 -34.58
CA THR A 10 -24.62 8.99 -33.63
C THR A 10 -24.66 9.64 -32.24
N GLY A 11 -23.74 10.55 -31.95
CA GLY A 11 -23.57 11.14 -30.61
C GLY A 11 -23.11 10.15 -29.55
N THR A 12 -22.70 8.93 -29.94
CA THR A 12 -22.25 7.87 -29.04
C THR A 12 -20.93 7.30 -29.55
N HIS A 13 -20.02 6.92 -28.65
CA HIS A 13 -18.83 6.18 -29.06
C HIS A 13 -19.26 4.80 -29.56
N PRO A 14 -18.67 4.29 -30.66
CA PRO A 14 -19.06 2.98 -31.19
C PRO A 14 -18.81 1.92 -30.13
N LEU A 15 -19.90 1.38 -29.59
CA LEU A 15 -19.84 0.17 -28.78
C LEU A 15 -19.48 -0.95 -29.73
N VAL A 16 -18.23 -1.43 -29.63
CA VAL A 16 -17.82 -2.63 -30.35
C VAL A 16 -18.83 -3.73 -29.97
N PRO A 17 -19.43 -4.46 -30.92
CA PRO A 17 -20.50 -5.43 -30.63
C PRO A 17 -20.05 -6.60 -29.72
N LEU A 18 -18.76 -6.70 -29.42
CA LEU A 18 -18.21 -7.33 -28.23
C LEU A 18 -17.58 -6.22 -27.39
N ASP A 19 -18.17 -5.90 -26.23
CA ASP A 19 -17.42 -5.21 -25.19
C ASP A 19 -16.22 -6.10 -24.85
N ILE A 20 -15.02 -5.67 -25.24
CA ILE A 20 -13.78 -6.43 -25.09
C ILE A 20 -13.58 -6.77 -23.60
N THR A 21 -14.07 -5.90 -22.70
CA THR A 21 -13.99 -6.14 -21.26
C THR A 21 -14.89 -7.32 -20.85
N GLU A 22 -16.14 -7.37 -21.31
CA GLU A 22 -17.07 -8.48 -21.03
C GLU A 22 -16.64 -9.81 -21.64
N ALA A 23 -16.12 -9.79 -22.88
CA ALA A 23 -15.65 -11.00 -23.56
C ALA A 23 -14.46 -11.64 -22.84
N THR A 24 -13.64 -10.84 -22.16
CA THR A 24 -12.48 -11.32 -21.40
C THR A 24 -12.91 -12.12 -20.16
N TYR A 25 -14.05 -11.79 -19.54
CA TYR A 25 -14.54 -12.52 -18.35
C TYR A 25 -15.13 -13.89 -18.67
N LEU A 26 -15.50 -14.17 -19.93
CA LEU A 26 -16.09 -15.45 -20.36
C LEU A 26 -15.06 -16.56 -20.56
N LEU A 27 -13.79 -16.21 -20.58
CA LEU A 27 -12.69 -17.13 -20.85
C LEU A 27 -11.79 -17.24 -19.61
N PRO A 28 -11.42 -18.46 -19.18
CA PRO A 28 -10.45 -18.60 -18.11
C PRO A 28 -9.11 -17.98 -18.57
N PRO A 29 -8.35 -17.35 -17.66
CA PRO A 29 -7.05 -16.78 -18.01
C PRO A 29 -6.13 -17.89 -18.55
N PRO A 30 -5.47 -17.68 -19.71
CA PRO A 30 -4.64 -18.72 -20.32
C PRO A 30 -3.38 -18.96 -19.49
N SER A 31 -3.13 -20.23 -19.16
CA SER A 31 -1.94 -20.67 -18.41
C SER A 31 -0.71 -20.90 -19.30
N SER A 32 -0.88 -20.94 -20.62
CA SER A 32 0.16 -21.20 -21.63
C SER A 32 -0.25 -20.64 -23.00
N PHE A 33 0.68 -20.64 -23.97
CA PHE A 33 0.35 -20.34 -25.37
C PHE A 33 -0.70 -21.33 -25.90
N LEU A 34 -1.80 -20.81 -26.45
CA LEU A 34 -2.92 -21.60 -26.97
C LEU A 34 -2.66 -21.98 -28.43
N SER A 35 -3.02 -23.21 -28.82
CA SER A 35 -3.03 -23.59 -30.24
C SER A 35 -4.18 -22.89 -30.98
N SER A 36 -4.11 -22.83 -32.31
CA SER A 36 -5.17 -22.25 -33.15
C SER A 36 -6.54 -22.92 -32.88
N THR A 37 -6.54 -24.22 -32.62
CA THR A 37 -7.74 -25.00 -32.30
C THR A 37 -8.31 -24.62 -30.94
N ASP A 38 -7.46 -24.45 -29.93
CA ASP A 38 -7.90 -24.08 -28.57
C ASP A 38 -8.48 -22.66 -28.54
N LEU A 39 -7.89 -21.75 -29.32
CA LEU A 39 -8.42 -20.39 -29.51
C LEU A 39 -9.81 -20.40 -30.15
N ILE A 40 -10.03 -21.22 -31.18
CA ILE A 40 -11.34 -21.35 -31.84
C ILE A 40 -12.37 -21.96 -30.87
N ALA A 41 -11.98 -22.98 -30.10
CA ALA A 41 -12.86 -23.60 -29.11
C ALA A 41 -13.25 -22.59 -28.01
N CYS A 42 -12.29 -21.85 -27.49
CA CYS A 42 -12.51 -20.75 -26.55
C CYS A 42 -13.46 -19.69 -27.13
N HIS A 43 -13.23 -19.26 -28.37
CA HIS A 43 -14.08 -18.27 -29.04
C HIS A 43 -15.51 -18.80 -29.26
N ALA A 44 -15.66 -20.07 -29.63
CA ALA A 44 -16.98 -20.70 -29.79
C ALA A 44 -17.75 -20.76 -28.46
N ILE A 45 -17.08 -21.08 -27.34
CA ILE A 45 -17.66 -21.05 -25.99
C ILE A 45 -18.10 -19.63 -25.62
N ALA A 46 -17.25 -18.62 -25.87
CA ALA A 46 -17.58 -17.22 -25.62
C ALA A 46 -18.78 -16.73 -26.45
N LEU A 47 -18.88 -17.16 -27.71
CA LEU A 47 -20.01 -16.84 -28.59
C LEU A 47 -21.30 -17.57 -28.20
N GLN A 48 -21.21 -18.75 -27.59
CA GLN A 48 -22.36 -19.55 -27.18
C GLN A 48 -23.16 -18.88 -26.04
N LYS A 49 -22.55 -17.95 -25.27
CA LYS A 49 -23.19 -17.12 -24.21
C LYS A 49 -24.22 -17.91 -23.39
N CYS A 50 -23.83 -19.09 -22.90
CA CYS A 50 -24.75 -19.96 -22.17
C CYS A 50 -25.24 -19.25 -20.89
N LYS A 51 -26.56 -19.22 -20.67
CA LYS A 51 -27.17 -18.46 -19.56
C LYS A 51 -26.71 -18.93 -18.17
N SER A 52 -26.40 -20.22 -18.02
CA SER A 52 -25.87 -20.78 -16.77
C SER A 52 -24.49 -20.20 -16.43
N ASP A 53 -23.63 -20.08 -17.44
CA ASP A 53 -22.24 -19.68 -17.27
C ASP A 53 -22.17 -18.17 -17.02
N LEU A 54 -23.03 -17.39 -17.69
CA LEU A 54 -23.22 -15.97 -17.40
C LEU A 54 -23.71 -15.73 -15.97
N ALA A 55 -24.66 -16.52 -15.47
CA ALA A 55 -25.13 -16.41 -14.09
C ALA A 55 -24.02 -16.75 -13.07
N SER A 56 -23.25 -17.80 -13.35
CA SER A 56 -22.09 -18.18 -12.55
C SER A 56 -21.03 -17.07 -12.52
N LEU A 57 -20.66 -16.53 -13.68
CA LEU A 57 -19.70 -15.42 -13.77
C LEU A 57 -20.21 -14.17 -13.06
N HIS A 58 -21.48 -13.82 -13.24
CA HIS A 58 -22.08 -12.68 -12.55
C HIS A 58 -21.99 -12.84 -11.04
N SER A 59 -22.35 -14.01 -10.49
CA SER A 59 -22.20 -14.27 -9.05
C SER A 59 -20.75 -14.14 -8.60
N LYS A 60 -19.79 -14.73 -9.33
CA LYS A 60 -18.37 -14.70 -8.96
C LYS A 60 -17.79 -13.28 -8.97
N VAL A 61 -18.12 -12.49 -10.00
CA VAL A 61 -17.70 -11.09 -10.11
C VAL A 61 -18.36 -10.27 -9.00
N TYR A 62 -19.64 -10.49 -8.73
CA TYR A 62 -20.36 -9.79 -7.67
C TYR A 62 -19.74 -10.04 -6.29
N GLU A 63 -19.49 -11.30 -5.93
CA GLU A 63 -18.83 -11.66 -4.67
C GLU A 63 -17.41 -11.07 -4.59
N ALA A 64 -16.63 -11.13 -5.68
CA ALA A 64 -15.29 -10.54 -5.72
C ALA A 64 -15.33 -9.01 -5.50
N ARG A 65 -16.31 -8.30 -6.08
CA ARG A 65 -16.49 -6.86 -5.87
C ARG A 65 -16.88 -6.54 -4.43
N ILE A 66 -17.75 -7.34 -3.82
CA ILE A 66 -18.12 -7.20 -2.40
C ILE A 66 -16.88 -7.39 -1.52
N GLN A 67 -16.11 -8.44 -1.74
CA GLN A 67 -14.89 -8.70 -0.97
C GLN A 67 -13.87 -7.57 -1.13
N ALA A 68 -13.64 -7.09 -2.36
CA ALA A 68 -12.74 -5.98 -2.61
C ALA A 68 -13.20 -4.70 -1.89
N ALA A 69 -14.51 -4.40 -1.90
CA ALA A 69 -15.07 -3.26 -1.19
C ALA A 69 -14.93 -3.38 0.34
N ILE A 70 -15.22 -4.56 0.90
CA ILE A 70 -15.05 -4.82 2.34
C ILE A 70 -13.58 -4.65 2.73
N ASN A 71 -12.65 -5.25 1.98
CA ASN A 71 -11.21 -5.14 2.23
C ASN A 71 -10.73 -3.69 2.15
N ALA A 72 -11.23 -2.91 1.19
CA ALA A 72 -10.91 -1.49 1.07
C ALA A 72 -11.42 -0.69 2.28
N ILE A 73 -12.66 -0.97 2.73
CA ILE A 73 -13.25 -0.36 3.93
C ILE A 73 -12.41 -0.73 5.16
N GLU A 74 -12.13 -2.01 5.38
CA GLU A 74 -11.32 -2.50 6.50
C GLU A 74 -9.93 -1.86 6.51
N LYS A 75 -9.25 -1.79 5.37
CA LYS A 75 -7.93 -1.16 5.26
C LYS A 75 -8.00 0.32 5.63
N SER A 76 -9.01 1.04 5.15
CA SER A 76 -9.20 2.47 5.43
C SER A 76 -9.56 2.75 6.90
N LEU A 77 -10.39 1.90 7.51
CA LEU A 77 -10.82 2.02 8.90
C LEU A 77 -9.69 1.64 9.85
N ASN A 78 -8.96 0.56 9.57
CA ASN A 78 -7.79 0.15 10.34
C ASN A 78 -6.72 1.26 10.35
N ARG A 79 -6.49 1.95 9.23
CA ARG A 79 -5.57 3.10 9.18
C ARG A 79 -5.98 4.23 10.13
N LYS A 80 -7.27 4.56 10.20
CA LYS A 80 -7.79 5.66 11.04
C LYS A 80 -7.84 5.31 12.53
N MET A 81 -8.00 4.03 12.86
CA MET A 81 -8.14 3.55 14.24
C MET A 81 -6.80 3.24 14.92
N ARG A 82 -5.69 3.18 14.19
CA ARG A 82 -4.38 2.93 14.79
C ARG A 82 -3.96 4.07 15.73
N PRO A 83 -3.31 3.76 16.86
CA PRO A 83 -2.78 4.78 17.75
C PRO A 83 -1.77 5.65 16.99
N ARG A 84 -1.96 6.98 17.04
CA ARG A 84 -1.10 7.95 16.34
C ARG A 84 0.30 8.07 16.94
N TYR A 85 0.46 7.69 18.21
CA TYR A 85 1.72 7.82 18.95
C TYR A 85 2.03 6.55 19.71
N THR A 86 3.29 6.12 19.64
CA THR A 86 3.78 4.84 20.18
C THR A 86 4.13 4.93 21.68
N GLY A 87 3.29 5.61 22.46
CA GLY A 87 3.46 5.79 23.91
C GLY A 87 4.65 6.70 24.30
N PRO A 88 4.93 6.82 25.61
CA PRO A 88 6.06 7.58 26.11
C PRO A 88 7.39 6.88 25.79
N LEU A 89 8.31 7.62 25.17
CA LEU A 89 9.66 7.18 24.83
C LEU A 89 10.69 8.10 25.48
N ILE A 90 11.90 7.59 25.69
CA ILE A 90 13.03 8.33 26.24
C ILE A 90 14.00 8.66 25.11
N VAL A 91 14.42 9.93 25.03
CA VAL A 91 15.48 10.36 24.11
C VAL A 91 16.83 10.11 24.78
N ILE A 92 17.67 9.24 24.20
CA ILE A 92 19.01 8.95 24.74
C ILE A 92 20.00 10.01 24.26
N SER A 93 20.03 10.26 22.96
CA SER A 93 20.96 11.21 22.35
C SER A 93 20.52 11.63 20.95
N ARG A 94 21.31 12.51 20.33
CA ARG A 94 21.09 13.02 18.98
C ARG A 94 22.23 12.54 18.07
N ASN A 95 21.90 12.14 16.85
CA ASN A 95 22.93 11.85 15.85
C ASN A 95 23.49 13.14 15.21
N CYS A 96 24.52 13.01 14.38
CA CYS A 96 25.14 14.13 13.67
C CYS A 96 24.16 14.84 12.71
N GLY A 97 23.18 14.11 12.15
CA GLY A 97 22.11 14.64 11.30
C GLY A 97 20.97 15.33 12.06
N GLY A 98 21.01 15.34 13.39
CA GLY A 98 20.01 15.99 14.22
C GLY A 98 18.72 15.19 14.48
N ALA A 99 18.69 13.92 14.14
CA ALA A 99 17.67 12.94 14.52
C ALA A 99 17.89 12.41 15.95
N TYR A 100 16.82 11.96 16.58
CA TYR A 100 16.82 11.45 17.95
C TYR A 100 16.95 9.93 17.97
N ILE A 101 17.83 9.43 18.83
CA ILE A 101 17.92 8.02 19.16
C ILE A 101 17.00 7.78 20.35
N LEU A 102 15.94 7.02 20.12
CA LEU A 102 14.89 6.75 21.11
C LEU A 102 15.09 5.38 21.74
N CYS A 103 14.71 5.25 23.01
CA CYS A 103 14.45 3.97 23.63
C CYS A 103 13.07 3.95 24.29
N LYS A 104 12.55 2.74 24.43
CA LYS A 104 11.42 2.46 25.30
C LYS A 104 11.83 2.58 26.78
N LEU A 105 10.84 2.62 27.66
CA LEU A 105 11.04 2.74 29.11
C LEU A 105 11.77 1.54 29.74
N ASP A 106 11.79 0.40 29.06
CA ASP A 106 12.53 -0.82 29.43
C ASP A 106 14.01 -0.78 29.02
N GLY A 107 14.44 0.27 28.32
CA GLY A 107 15.81 0.43 27.82
C GLY A 107 16.10 -0.23 26.47
N SER A 108 15.10 -0.80 25.80
CA SER A 108 15.21 -1.24 24.41
C SER A 108 15.31 -0.03 23.48
N ILE A 109 16.43 0.07 22.74
CA ILE A 109 16.68 1.16 21.77
C ILE A 109 15.99 0.83 20.44
N TYR A 110 15.52 1.87 19.74
CA TYR A 110 15.11 1.74 18.34
C TYR A 110 16.33 1.59 17.42
N ASP A 111 16.24 0.67 16.46
CA ASP A 111 17.34 0.36 15.55
C ASP A 111 17.71 1.51 14.59
N CYS A 112 16.81 2.48 14.41
CA CYS A 112 17.01 3.64 13.53
C CYS A 112 16.75 4.97 14.27
N PRO A 113 17.59 6.00 14.05
CA PRO A 113 17.32 7.34 14.57
C PRO A 113 16.06 7.93 13.91
N ILE A 114 15.22 8.57 14.72
CA ILE A 114 13.94 9.14 14.30
C ILE A 114 14.08 10.65 14.12
N THR A 115 13.56 11.18 13.02
CA THR A 115 13.63 12.61 12.73
C THR A 115 12.94 13.44 13.82
N ALA A 116 13.50 14.62 14.12
CA ALA A 116 12.98 15.47 15.19
C ALA A 116 11.52 15.90 15.00
N PHE A 117 11.04 16.01 13.74
CA PHE A 117 9.66 16.39 13.44
C PHE A 117 8.62 15.28 13.73
N ARG A 118 9.05 14.02 13.88
CA ARG A 118 8.18 12.89 14.22
C ARG A 118 8.02 12.68 15.72
N VAL A 119 8.80 13.38 16.54
CA VAL A 119 8.81 13.24 18.00
C VAL A 119 8.07 14.41 18.63
N ILE A 120 7.08 14.12 19.46
CA ILE A 120 6.36 15.12 20.25
C ILE A 120 6.83 15.07 21.70
N PRO A 121 7.35 16.17 22.27
CA PRO A 121 7.72 16.20 23.69
C PRO A 121 6.51 15.94 24.59
N TYR A 122 6.62 14.98 25.50
CA TYR A 122 5.53 14.63 26.43
C TYR A 122 5.28 15.74 27.47
N PHE A 123 6.36 16.22 28.09
CA PHE A 123 6.40 17.45 28.87
C PHE A 123 7.39 18.42 28.24
N ALA A 124 7.25 19.71 28.53
CA ALA A 124 8.15 20.74 28.04
C ALA A 124 9.59 20.53 28.54
N ARG A 125 10.41 19.79 27.76
CA ARG A 125 11.88 19.65 27.88
C ARG A 125 12.41 19.40 29.29
N GLN A 126 11.66 18.67 30.13
CA GLN A 126 12.15 18.26 31.43
C GLN A 126 13.17 17.13 31.27
N SER A 127 14.38 17.36 31.78
CA SER A 127 15.40 16.31 31.88
C SER A 127 15.07 15.44 33.09
N ILE A 128 14.95 14.14 32.88
CA ILE A 128 14.77 13.17 33.96
C ILE A 128 16.15 12.57 34.23
N PRO A 129 16.67 12.63 35.48
CA PRO A 129 17.89 11.91 35.81
C PRO A 129 17.60 10.41 35.72
N LEU A 130 18.12 9.77 34.68
CA LEU A 130 18.05 8.31 34.55
C LEU A 130 19.11 7.69 35.47
N PHE A 131 18.70 6.75 36.31
CA PHE A 131 19.64 5.97 37.11
C PHE A 131 20.46 5.08 36.17
N ASP A 132 21.76 5.31 36.14
CA ASP A 132 22.80 4.49 35.50
C ASP A 132 22.41 3.92 34.12
N LEU A 133 22.54 4.73 33.06
CA LEU A 133 22.19 4.35 31.68
C LEU A 133 22.83 3.01 31.26
N ASP A 134 24.03 2.72 31.74
CA ASP A 134 24.78 1.51 31.38
C ASP A 134 24.10 0.23 31.90
N LYS A 135 23.29 0.32 32.96
CA LYS A 135 22.47 -0.80 33.46
C LYS A 135 21.12 -0.91 32.75
N LEU A 136 20.63 0.19 32.19
CA LEU A 136 19.30 0.27 31.57
C LEU A 136 19.36 -0.11 30.09
N LEU A 137 20.44 0.26 29.39
CA LEU A 137 20.61 -0.06 27.99
C LEU A 137 20.99 -1.53 27.80
N ASN A 138 20.18 -2.27 27.05
CA ASN A 138 20.47 -3.67 26.70
C ASN A 138 21.48 -3.83 25.54
N ILE A 139 22.20 -2.76 25.16
CA ILE A 139 23.00 -2.71 23.92
C ILE A 139 24.43 -2.23 24.19
N SER A 140 25.39 -2.68 23.38
CA SER A 140 26.79 -2.27 23.44
C SER A 140 26.99 -0.78 23.12
N ALA A 141 27.94 -0.14 23.81
CA ALA A 141 28.28 1.27 23.59
C ALA A 141 28.75 1.58 22.15
N GLN A 142 29.28 0.58 21.44
CA GLN A 142 29.75 0.71 20.06
C GLN A 142 28.60 0.98 19.09
N TYR A 143 27.50 0.22 19.19
CA TYR A 143 26.33 0.43 18.33
C TYR A 143 25.68 1.81 18.54
N LEU A 144 25.65 2.28 19.79
CA LEU A 144 25.19 3.63 20.10
C LEU A 144 26.09 4.71 19.44
N GLN A 145 27.40 4.48 19.39
CA GLN A 145 28.32 5.38 18.67
C GLN A 145 28.07 5.36 17.15
N GLU A 146 27.81 4.20 16.57
CA GLU A 146 27.44 4.06 15.15
C GLU A 146 26.16 4.84 14.83
N LEU A 147 25.11 4.70 15.65
CA LEU A 147 23.87 5.45 15.49
C LEU A 147 24.11 6.96 15.60
N LYS A 148 24.98 7.41 16.51
CA LYS A 148 25.36 8.82 16.63
C LYS A 148 26.10 9.34 15.40
N ALA A 149 26.94 8.51 14.79
CA ALA A 149 27.74 8.86 13.62
C ALA A 149 26.93 8.84 12.32
N SER A 150 25.84 8.07 12.26
CA SER A 150 24.97 8.00 11.07
C SER A 150 24.27 9.35 10.79
N PRO A 151 24.38 9.91 9.57
CA PRO A 151 23.76 11.19 9.22
C PRO A 151 22.29 11.05 8.81
N THR A 152 21.89 9.86 8.36
CA THR A 152 20.55 9.57 7.84
C THR A 152 19.64 9.11 8.97
N ALA A 153 18.45 9.70 9.05
CA ALA A 153 17.35 9.16 9.86
C ALA A 153 16.63 8.07 9.07
N ASP A 154 16.07 7.07 9.76
CA ASP A 154 15.26 5.94 9.22
C ASP A 154 15.03 5.95 7.69
N PRO A 155 15.75 5.14 6.90
CA PRO A 155 15.68 5.17 5.44
C PRO A 155 14.32 4.74 4.88
N GLU A 156 13.49 4.04 5.67
CA GLU A 156 12.14 3.60 5.26
C GLU A 156 11.07 4.66 5.60
N ALA A 157 11.44 5.74 6.29
CA ALA A 157 10.52 6.82 6.63
C ALA A 157 10.14 7.71 5.43
N LEU A 158 10.82 7.57 4.28
CA LEU A 158 10.46 8.25 3.05
C LEU A 158 9.34 7.47 2.35
N ASP A 159 8.14 8.06 2.38
CA ASP A 159 7.06 7.88 1.42
C ASP A 159 6.19 6.60 1.46
N ASP A 160 5.53 6.34 2.59
CA ASP A 160 4.30 5.52 2.60
C ASP A 160 3.07 6.26 2.01
N ASP A 161 3.15 7.59 1.83
CA ASP A 161 2.05 8.43 1.29
C ASP A 161 2.11 8.64 -0.24
N LEU A 162 3.11 8.10 -0.95
CA LEU A 162 3.22 8.21 -2.43
C LEU A 162 2.88 6.94 -3.21
N MET A 163 2.25 5.93 -2.58
CA MET A 163 1.88 4.68 -3.26
C MET A 163 0.36 4.44 -3.39
N THR A 164 -0.41 5.49 -3.66
CA THR A 164 -1.75 5.37 -4.29
C THR A 164 -2.08 6.61 -5.14
N SER A 165 -1.46 6.74 -6.30
CA SER A 165 -1.99 7.55 -7.41
C SER A 165 -1.39 7.07 -8.74
N GLN A 166 -1.67 5.82 -9.09
CA GLN A 166 -1.64 5.39 -10.49
C GLN A 166 -3.01 4.77 -10.74
N ASP A 167 -3.96 5.64 -11.05
CA ASP A 167 -5.20 5.37 -11.76
C ASP A 167 -5.83 6.76 -12.01
N GLU A 168 -5.19 7.57 -12.84
CA GLU A 168 -5.87 8.67 -13.54
C GLU A 168 -5.77 8.37 -15.03
N ASP A 169 -6.84 7.75 -15.52
CA ASP A 169 -7.55 8.07 -16.76
C ASP A 169 -6.68 8.52 -17.95
N LEU A 170 -6.40 7.56 -18.84
CA LEU A 170 -5.99 7.82 -20.21
C LEU A 170 -7.24 8.24 -21.02
N ASP A 171 -7.27 9.51 -21.41
CA ASP A 171 -8.15 10.08 -22.46
C ASP A 171 -8.09 9.31 -23.79
#